data_AF-A0A4Y2BPM9-F1
#
_entry.id   AF-A0A4Y2BPM9-F1
#
_cell.length_a   1.000
_cell.length_b   1.000
_cell.length_c   1.000
_cell.angle_alpha   90.00
_cell.angle_beta   90.00
_cell.angle_gamma   90.00
#
_symmetry.space_group_name_H-M   'P 1'
#
loop_
_entity.id
_entity.type
_entity.pdbx_description
1 polymer ?
#
loop_
_entity_poly.entity_id
_entity_poly.type
_entity_poly.pdbx_seq_one_letter_code
_entity_poly.pdbx_strand_id
1 'polypeptide(L)'
;MLTDIIFLAECVPVRFEYLGVPGFVLLGEPVWLDCGYELEGNELYSVKWYKDNVEFYRYLPSDNPSALMYKLDGVYLDVSKFAIK
;
A
#
# COMPACT_ATOMS: atom_id res chain seq x y z
N MET A 1 36.27 27.47 -14.53
CA MET A 1 36.12 26.28 -15.40
C MET A 1 35.56 25.19 -14.50
N LEU A 2 34.39 24.69 -14.86
CA LEU A 2 33.32 24.18 -13.99
C LEU A 2 33.73 23.04 -13.04
N THR A 3 33.44 23.19 -11.74
CA THR A 3 33.31 22.08 -10.79
C THR A 3 31.84 21.68 -10.75
N ASP A 4 31.38 20.96 -11.77
CA ASP A 4 30.08 20.30 -11.72
C ASP A 4 30.22 19.06 -10.82
N ILE A 5 30.09 19.28 -9.51
CA ILE A 5 29.86 18.20 -8.55
C ILE A 5 28.46 17.69 -8.88
N ILE A 6 28.40 16.58 -9.61
CA ILE A 6 27.18 15.80 -9.78
C ILE A 6 26.81 15.31 -8.38
N PHE A 7 25.85 15.99 -7.73
CA PHE A 7 25.12 15.41 -6.63
C PHE A 7 24.44 14.16 -7.18
N LEU A 8 24.96 12.99 -6.86
CA LEU A 8 24.19 11.76 -6.96
C LEU A 8 22.97 12.01 -6.07
N ALA A 9 21.79 12.12 -6.68
CA ALA A 9 20.54 12.19 -5.92
C ALA A 9 20.56 11.00 -4.95
N GLU A 10 20.59 11.28 -3.66
CA GLU A 10 20.46 10.24 -2.64
C GLU A 10 19.10 9.58 -2.87
N CYS A 11 19.13 8.32 -3.31
CA CYS A 11 17.92 7.53 -3.44
C CYS A 11 17.46 7.19 -2.02
N VAL A 12 16.53 7.98 -1.50
CA VAL A 12 15.98 7.76 -0.17
C VAL A 12 14.95 6.62 -0.28
N PRO A 13 15.10 5.51 0.47
CA PRO A 13 14.17 4.40 0.37
C PRO A 13 12.82 4.76 1.01
N VAL A 14 11.75 4.12 0.54
CA VAL A 14 10.47 4.11 1.27
C VAL A 14 10.68 3.35 2.58
N ARG A 15 10.32 3.97 3.69
CA ARG A 15 10.41 3.34 5.01
C ARG A 15 9.06 2.76 5.39
N PHE A 16 9.04 1.46 5.64
CA PHE A 16 7.89 0.81 6.26
C PHE A 16 7.90 1.04 7.77
N GLU A 17 6.77 1.48 8.32
CA GLU A 17 6.66 1.78 9.75
C GLU A 17 5.97 0.66 10.53
N TYR A 18 4.79 0.23 10.07
CA TYR A 18 4.02 -0.81 10.76
C TYR A 18 2.98 -1.47 9.85
N LEU A 19 2.54 -2.66 10.28
CA LEU A 19 1.43 -3.40 9.70
C LEU A 19 0.40 -3.71 10.78
N GLY A 20 -0.76 -3.07 10.68
CA GLY A 20 -1.90 -3.31 11.54
C GLY A 20 -2.78 -4.41 10.96
N VAL A 21 -2.56 -5.66 11.40
CA VAL A 21 -3.41 -6.80 11.05
C VAL A 21 -3.83 -7.52 12.33
N PRO A 22 -5.14 -7.69 12.60
CA PRO A 22 -5.60 -8.45 13.74
C PRO A 22 -5.13 -9.91 13.69
N GLY A 23 -4.66 -10.45 14.82
CA GLY A 23 -4.20 -11.84 14.89
C GLY A 23 -5.32 -12.88 14.72
N PHE A 24 -6.55 -12.51 15.06
CA PHE A 24 -7.76 -13.29 14.83
C PHE A 24 -8.97 -12.37 14.71
N VAL A 25 -10.00 -12.86 14.01
CA VAL A 25 -11.24 -12.13 13.76
C VAL A 25 -12.41 -13.08 13.99
N LEU A 26 -13.51 -12.57 14.54
CA LEU A 26 -14.73 -13.37 14.66
C LEU A 26 -15.38 -13.49 13.29
N LEU A 27 -16.00 -14.64 13.02
CA LEU A 27 -16.63 -14.90 11.74
C LEU A 27 -17.73 -13.86 11.46
N GLY A 28 -17.63 -13.19 10.32
CA GLY A 28 -18.60 -12.17 9.88
C GLY A 28 -18.32 -10.76 10.40
N GLU A 29 -17.40 -10.59 11.36
CA GLU A 29 -17.00 -9.26 11.81
C GLU A 29 -16.04 -8.60 10.81
N PRO A 30 -16.24 -7.32 10.47
CA PRO A 30 -15.32 -6.59 9.61
C PRO A 30 -14.03 -6.26 10.35
N VAL A 31 -12.93 -6.16 9.61
CA VAL A 31 -11.64 -5.71 10.14
C VAL A 31 -10.96 -4.71 9.24
N TRP A 32 -10.10 -3.91 9.86
CA TRP A 32 -9.23 -2.97 9.18
C TRP A 32 -7.85 -3.58 9.01
N LEU A 33 -7.31 -3.42 7.80
CA LEU A 33 -5.92 -3.71 7.48
C LEU A 33 -5.22 -2.38 7.31
N ASP A 34 -4.22 -2.11 8.14
CA ASP A 34 -3.50 -0.83 8.16
C ASP A 34 -2.03 -1.04 7.81
N CYS A 35 -1.46 -0.10 7.08
CA CYS A 35 -0.07 -0.14 6.64
C CYS A 35 0.49 1.29 6.68
N GLY A 36 1.35 1.54 7.66
CA GLY A 36 2.08 2.80 7.79
C GLY A 36 3.39 2.75 7.00
N TYR A 37 3.62 3.76 6.18
CA TYR A 37 4.86 3.94 5.44
C TYR A 37 5.17 5.43 5.30
N GLU A 38 6.45 5.76 5.24
CA GLU A 38 6.97 7.10 5.00
C GLU A 38 7.66 7.11 3.63
N LEU A 39 7.23 8.01 2.75
CA LEU A 39 7.75 8.08 1.39
C LEU A 39 9.06 8.87 1.31
N GLU A 40 9.40 9.64 2.35
CA GLU A 40 10.66 10.41 2.44
C GLU A 40 10.95 11.25 1.16
N GLY A 41 9.90 11.83 0.58
CA GLY A 41 9.97 12.65 -0.65
C GLY A 41 9.78 11.89 -1.96
N ASN A 42 9.58 10.58 -1.92
CA ASN A 42 9.25 9.76 -3.10
C ASN A 42 7.74 9.76 -3.41
N GLU A 43 7.40 9.28 -4.60
CA GLU A 43 6.02 8.98 -4.97
C GLU A 43 5.69 7.52 -4.65
N LEU A 44 4.46 7.28 -4.20
CA LEU A 44 3.97 5.93 -3.97
C LEU A 44 3.76 5.22 -5.31
N TYR A 45 4.49 4.12 -5.54
CA TYR A 45 4.26 3.27 -6.71
C TYR A 45 2.98 2.44 -6.57
N SER A 46 2.86 1.64 -5.50
CA SER A 46 1.66 0.83 -5.24
C SER A 46 1.56 0.33 -3.80
N VAL A 47 0.33 0.17 -3.30
CA VAL A 47 0.02 -0.63 -2.12
C VAL A 47 -0.78 -1.85 -2.55
N LYS A 48 -0.44 -3.05 -2.07
CA LYS A 48 -1.11 -4.29 -2.43
C LYS A 48 -1.34 -5.17 -1.20
N TRP A 49 -2.51 -5.80 -1.13
CA TRP A 49 -2.80 -6.80 -0.11
C TRP A 49 -2.94 -8.19 -0.72
N TYR A 50 -2.33 -9.15 -0.05
CA TYR A 50 -2.32 -10.55 -0.44
C TYR A 50 -2.83 -11.43 0.70
N LYS A 51 -3.56 -12.48 0.34
CA LYS A 51 -3.90 -13.58 1.24
C LYS A 51 -3.63 -14.88 0.48
N ASP A 52 -2.87 -15.78 1.09
CA ASP A 52 -2.50 -17.07 0.50
C ASP A 52 -1.88 -16.95 -0.91
N ASN A 53 -1.02 -15.93 -1.09
CA ASN A 53 -0.40 -15.56 -2.37
C ASN A 53 -1.35 -15.04 -3.46
N VAL A 54 -2.63 -14.82 -3.15
CA VAL A 54 -3.59 -14.20 -4.05
C VAL A 54 -3.74 -12.72 -3.69
N GLU A 55 -3.45 -11.87 -4.67
CA GLU A 55 -3.72 -10.44 -4.56
C GLU A 55 -5.23 -10.22 -4.53
N PHE A 56 -5.73 -9.52 -3.53
CA PHE A 56 -7.17 -9.24 -3.40
C PHE A 56 -7.47 -7.73 -3.41
N TYR A 57 -6.46 -6.88 -3.20
CA TYR A 57 -6.54 -5.42 -3.32
C TYR A 57 -5.25 -4.83 -3.86
N ARG A 58 -5.40 -3.78 -4.67
CA ARG A 58 -4.30 -2.98 -5.22
C ARG A 58 -4.68 -1.52 -5.30
N TYR A 59 -3.78 -0.65 -4.85
CA TYR A 59 -3.83 0.78 -5.07
C TYR A 59 -2.59 1.26 -5.84
N LEU A 60 -2.77 1.83 -7.01
CA LEU A 60 -1.75 2.52 -7.81
C LEU A 60 -2.24 3.95 -8.08
N PRO A 61 -1.58 4.99 -7.55
CA PRO A 61 -1.94 6.39 -7.83
C PRO A 61 -1.99 6.73 -9.32
N SER A 62 -1.16 6.07 -10.13
CA SER A 62 -1.03 6.30 -11.57
C SER A 62 -2.18 5.73 -12.40
N ASP A 63 -2.99 4.82 -11.84
CA ASP A 63 -4.04 4.11 -12.56
C ASP A 63 -5.41 4.81 -12.46
N ASN A 64 -6.30 4.48 -13.41
CA ASN A 64 -7.70 4.87 -13.38
C ASN A 64 -8.62 3.64 -13.63
N PRO A 65 -9.34 3.14 -12.61
CA PRO A 65 -9.39 3.65 -11.24
C PRO A 65 -8.09 3.34 -10.48
N SER A 66 -7.72 4.23 -9.55
CA SER A 66 -6.49 4.07 -8.76
C SER A 66 -6.54 2.91 -7.78
N ALA A 67 -7.75 2.41 -7.45
CA ALA A 67 -7.95 1.23 -6.62
C ALA A 67 -8.65 0.11 -7.41
N LEU A 68 -8.11 -1.09 -7.31
CA LEU A 68 -8.63 -2.31 -7.92
C LEU A 68 -8.82 -3.39 -6.86
N MET A 69 -9.84 -4.21 -7.06
CA MET A 69 -10.16 -5.36 -6.21
C MET A 69 -10.16 -6.62 -7.05
N TYR A 70 -9.67 -7.70 -6.47
CA TYR A 70 -9.71 -9.01 -7.10
C TYR A 70 -10.50 -9.96 -6.24
N LYS A 71 -11.38 -10.73 -6.88
CA LYS A 71 -12.24 -11.68 -6.17
C LYS A 71 -11.36 -12.78 -5.56
N LEU A 72 -11.49 -12.95 -4.25
CA LEU A 72 -10.90 -14.04 -3.50
C LEU A 72 -11.96 -14.63 -2.57
N ASP A 73 -12.19 -15.93 -2.66
CA ASP A 73 -13.24 -16.58 -1.88
C ASP A 73 -12.97 -16.45 -0.37
N GLY A 74 -14.00 -16.04 0.37
CA GLY A 74 -13.90 -15.75 1.81
C GLY A 74 -13.32 -14.38 2.16
N VAL A 75 -12.95 -13.56 1.17
CA VAL A 75 -12.53 -12.16 1.36
C VAL A 75 -13.58 -11.22 0.78
N TYR A 76 -14.15 -10.39 1.64
CA TYR A 76 -15.14 -9.37 1.28
C TYR A 76 -14.56 -8.00 1.64
N LEU A 77 -14.45 -7.12 0.65
CA LEU A 77 -13.87 -5.79 0.82
C LEU A 77 -14.92 -4.71 0.56
N ASP A 78 -14.88 -3.64 1.36
CA ASP A 78 -15.69 -2.45 1.20
C ASP A 78 -14.82 -1.29 0.68
N VAL A 79 -14.85 -1.04 -0.63
CA VAL A 79 -14.05 0.00 -1.28
C VAL A 79 -14.41 1.43 -0.90
N SER A 80 -15.62 1.64 -0.38
CA SER A 80 -16.05 2.98 0.03
C SER A 80 -15.33 3.49 1.28
N LYS A 81 -14.59 2.61 1.96
CA LYS A 81 -14.00 2.84 3.27
C LYS A 81 -12.47 2.92 3.28
N PHE A 82 -11.83 2.87 2.12
CA PHE A 82 -10.39 3.07 2.04
C PHE A 82 -10.03 4.55 2.18
N ALA A 83 -9.15 4.86 3.11
CA ALA A 83 -8.50 6.15 3.21
C ALA A 83 -6.99 5.93 3.10
N ILE A 84 -6.38 6.55 2.10
CA ILE A 84 -4.93 6.73 2.08
C ILE A 84 -4.67 8.10 2.66
N LYS A 85 -3.89 8.12 3.75
CA LYS A 85 -3.46 9.33 4.42
C LYS A 85 -2.07 9.71 3.94
#